data_AF-A0A7R9P8J2-F1
#
_entry.id   AF-A0A7R9P8J2-F1
#
_cell.length_a   1.000
_cell.length_b   1.000
_cell.length_c   1.000
_cell.angle_alpha   90.00
_cell.angle_beta   90.00
_cell.angle_gamma   90.00
#
_symmetry.space_group_name_H-M   'P 1'
#
loop_
_entity.id
_entity.type
_entity.pdbx_description
1 polymer ?
#
loop_
_entity_poly.entity_id
_entity_poly.type
_entity_poly.pdbx_seq_one_letter_code
_entity_poly.pdbx_strand_id
1 'polypeptide(L)'
;MFGANENCESSSLISLEQFSSMTKNLWRNRDGNKHIWDMFQALDPTDKVFLVLEDLEQARKQVVPHLQEWRLREAFRQTDKDADKRVGFREFREFVTQNMENNLFLNRSIYV
;
A
#
# COMPACT_ATOMS: atom_id res chain seq x y z
N MET A 1 25.61 -54.27 1.31
CA MET A 1 25.93 -53.25 2.34
C MET A 1 25.02 -52.06 2.09
N PHE A 2 24.12 -51.81 3.03
CA PHE A 2 23.19 -50.68 3.04
C PHE A 2 23.92 -49.40 3.45
N GLY A 3 23.47 -48.25 2.94
CA GLY A 3 23.69 -46.96 3.61
C GLY A 3 24.10 -45.80 2.71
N ALA A 4 23.29 -45.42 1.71
CA ALA A 4 23.28 -44.03 1.26
C ALA A 4 22.43 -43.24 2.26
N ASN A 5 23.09 -42.48 3.14
CA ASN A 5 22.45 -41.57 4.07
C ASN A 5 22.06 -40.29 3.32
N GLU A 6 20.89 -40.32 2.68
CA GLU A 6 20.22 -39.13 2.17
C GLU A 6 19.41 -38.48 3.30
N ASN A 7 20.09 -37.96 4.32
CA ASN A 7 19.51 -36.90 5.13
C ASN A 7 19.58 -35.61 4.33
N CYS A 8 18.68 -35.51 3.34
CA CYS A 8 18.25 -34.24 2.81
C CYS A 8 17.47 -33.57 3.94
N GLU A 9 18.17 -32.82 4.80
CA GLU A 9 17.53 -31.92 5.75
C GLU A 9 16.53 -31.10 4.95
N SER A 10 15.26 -31.37 5.24
CA SER A 10 14.12 -30.79 4.58
C SER A 10 14.14 -29.32 4.97
N SER A 11 14.90 -28.53 4.21
CA SER A 11 14.95 -27.09 4.35
C SER A 11 13.51 -26.64 4.25
N SER A 12 13.00 -26.17 5.38
CA SER A 12 11.58 -25.93 5.60
C SER A 12 11.09 -24.94 4.55
N LEU A 13 10.51 -25.47 3.47
CA LEU A 13 9.86 -24.67 2.44
C LEU A 13 8.66 -24.02 3.12
N ILE A 14 8.82 -22.77 3.49
CA ILE A 14 7.70 -21.94 3.92
C ILE A 14 6.78 -21.73 2.72
N SER A 15 5.49 -21.93 2.93
CA SER A 15 4.48 -21.64 1.91
C SER A 15 4.52 -20.16 1.52
N LEU A 16 4.00 -19.83 0.33
CA LEU A 16 3.89 -18.43 -0.12
C LEU A 16 3.09 -17.57 0.88
N GLU A 17 2.08 -18.15 1.53
CA GLU A 17 1.29 -17.49 2.56
C GLU A 17 2.12 -17.20 3.83
N GLN A 18 2.89 -18.20 4.30
CA GLN A 18 3.82 -18.02 5.42
C GLN A 18 4.91 -16.99 5.08
N PHE A 19 5.50 -17.07 3.89
CA PHE A 19 6.46 -16.09 3.40
C PHE A 19 5.87 -14.68 3.35
N SER A 20 4.65 -14.54 2.82
CA SER A 20 3.94 -13.25 2.76
C SER A 20 3.67 -12.70 4.16
N SER A 21 3.20 -13.54 5.09
CA SER A 21 2.96 -13.14 6.48
C SER A 21 4.25 -12.73 7.20
N MET A 22 5.35 -13.46 6.98
CA MET A 22 6.65 -13.15 7.57
C MET A 22 7.22 -11.85 7.01
N THR A 23 7.13 -11.65 5.70
CA THR A 23 7.67 -10.46 5.02
C THR A 23 6.82 -9.20 5.23
N LYS A 24 5.48 -9.30 5.37
CA LYS A 24 4.59 -8.17 5.71
C LYS A 24 5.10 -7.38 6.92
N ASN A 25 5.64 -8.05 7.93
CA ASN A 25 6.19 -7.41 9.14
C ASN A 25 7.61 -6.85 8.94
N LEU A 26 8.38 -7.37 7.98
CA LEU A 26 9.73 -6.88 7.68
C LEU A 26 9.68 -5.49 7.00
N TRP A 27 8.65 -5.21 6.21
CA TRP A 27 8.44 -3.89 5.59
C TRP A 27 7.85 -2.85 6.56
N ARG A 28 7.13 -3.29 7.60
CA ARG A 28 6.54 -2.42 8.64
C ARG A 28 7.58 -1.67 9.49
N ASN A 29 8.81 -2.20 9.61
CA ASN A 29 9.73 -1.84 10.69
C ASN A 29 11.09 -1.27 10.24
N ARG A 30 11.33 -1.05 8.94
CA ARG A 30 12.67 -0.65 8.48
C ARG A 30 12.92 0.84 8.25
N ASP A 31 11.93 1.69 8.00
CA ASP A 31 12.21 3.07 7.56
C ASP A 31 11.19 4.09 8.07
N GLY A 32 11.56 5.38 8.12
CA GLY A 32 10.74 6.54 8.54
C GLY A 32 9.39 6.75 7.83
N ASN A 33 8.95 5.77 7.03
CA ASN A 33 7.70 5.71 6.29
C ASN A 33 6.61 4.93 7.02
N LYS A 34 6.81 4.51 8.28
CA LYS A 34 5.80 3.79 9.07
C LYS A 34 4.43 4.50 9.06
N HIS A 35 4.44 5.83 9.20
CA HIS A 35 3.22 6.63 9.15
C HIS A 35 2.50 6.55 7.79
N ILE A 36 3.25 6.51 6.68
CA ILE A 36 2.72 6.32 5.33
C ILE A 36 2.12 4.92 5.17
N TRP A 37 2.78 3.90 5.73
CA TRP A 37 2.26 2.54 5.76
C TRP A 37 0.96 2.44 6.56
N ASP A 38 0.90 3.07 7.74
CA ASP A 38 -0.31 3.09 8.57
C ASP A 38 -1.47 3.79 7.83
N MET A 39 -1.21 4.87 7.09
CA MET A 39 -2.20 5.51 6.22
C MET A 39 -2.68 4.58 5.10
N PHE A 40 -1.75 3.89 4.43
CA PHE A 40 -2.09 2.95 3.37
C PHE A 40 -3.00 1.81 3.87
N GLN A 41 -2.67 1.22 5.03
CA GLN A 41 -3.49 0.15 5.62
C GLN A 41 -4.87 0.65 6.07
N ALA A 42 -4.98 1.89 6.53
CA ALA A 42 -6.28 2.46 6.90
C ALA A 42 -7.23 2.61 5.70
N LEU A 43 -6.67 2.72 4.48
CA LEU A 43 -7.43 2.81 3.23
C LEU A 43 -7.73 1.44 2.61
N ASP A 44 -6.98 0.39 2.96
CA ASP A 44 -7.16 -1.00 2.50
C ASP A 44 -7.71 -1.89 3.61
N PRO A 45 -9.02 -1.83 3.93
CA PRO A 45 -9.64 -2.63 4.98
C PRO A 45 -9.63 -4.14 4.67
N THR A 46 -9.34 -4.50 3.42
CA THR A 46 -9.34 -5.86 2.90
C THR A 46 -7.95 -6.49 2.81
N ASP A 47 -6.90 -5.75 3.16
CA ASP A 47 -5.49 -6.18 3.09
C ASP A 47 -5.10 -6.76 1.70
N LYS A 48 -5.66 -6.16 0.64
CA LYS A 48 -5.43 -6.51 -0.78
C LYS A 48 -4.01 -6.20 -1.24
N VAL A 49 -3.19 -5.50 -0.45
CA VAL A 49 -1.81 -5.08 -0.80
C VAL A 49 -1.77 -3.95 -1.86
N PHE A 50 -2.94 -3.52 -2.34
CA PHE A 50 -3.13 -2.42 -3.28
C PHE A 50 -4.46 -1.72 -3.00
N LEU A 51 -4.55 -0.44 -3.37
CA LEU A 51 -5.76 0.37 -3.29
C LEU A 51 -6.41 0.47 -4.67
N VAL A 52 -7.71 0.25 -4.76
CA VAL A 52 -8.49 0.62 -5.96
C VAL A 52 -9.28 1.90 -5.72
N LEU A 53 -9.83 2.46 -6.80
CA LEU A 53 -10.58 3.70 -6.74
C LEU A 53 -11.78 3.61 -5.77
N GLU A 54 -12.44 2.46 -5.73
CA GLU A 54 -13.58 2.20 -4.84
C GLU A 54 -13.18 2.27 -3.35
N ASP A 55 -12.00 1.76 -3.00
CA ASP A 55 -11.48 1.82 -1.62
C ASP A 55 -11.28 3.29 -1.21
N LEU A 56 -10.74 4.10 -2.12
CA LEU A 56 -10.57 5.55 -1.92
C LEU A 56 -11.89 6.32 -1.88
N GLU A 57 -12.86 5.96 -2.71
CA GLU A 57 -14.20 6.58 -2.70
C GLU A 57 -14.93 6.31 -1.40
N GLN A 58 -14.79 5.09 -0.85
CA GLN A 58 -15.33 4.74 0.46
C GLN A 58 -14.63 5.53 1.57
N ALA A 59 -13.30 5.61 1.55
CA ALA A 59 -12.55 6.40 2.52
C ALA A 59 -12.89 7.89 2.44
N ARG A 60 -13.06 8.44 1.23
CA ARG A 60 -13.47 9.84 1.00
C ARG A 60 -14.75 10.18 1.75
N LYS A 61 -15.77 9.32 1.66
CA LYS A 61 -17.07 9.53 2.31
C LYS A 61 -16.94 9.64 3.84
N GLN A 62 -15.93 9.02 4.43
CA GLN A 62 -15.72 9.00 5.88
C GLN A 62 -14.79 10.11 6.36
N VAL A 63 -13.68 10.35 5.64
CA VAL A 63 -12.60 11.24 6.09
C VAL A 63 -12.73 12.65 5.54
N VAL A 64 -13.18 12.79 4.29
CA VAL A 64 -13.26 14.07 3.56
C VAL A 64 -14.49 14.12 2.64
N PRO A 65 -15.72 14.08 3.19
CA PRO A 65 -16.94 13.97 2.38
C PRO A 65 -17.15 15.15 1.41
N HIS A 66 -16.54 16.30 1.72
CA HIS A 66 -16.58 17.53 0.90
C HIS A 66 -15.64 17.49 -0.32
N LEU A 67 -14.67 16.57 -0.34
CA LEU A 67 -13.75 16.44 -1.47
C LEU A 67 -14.54 16.05 -2.72
N GLN A 68 -14.48 16.85 -3.77
CA GLN A 68 -15.17 16.55 -5.02
C GLN A 68 -14.66 15.25 -5.64
N GLU A 69 -15.58 14.41 -6.13
CA GLU A 69 -15.24 13.08 -6.67
C GLU A 69 -14.23 13.14 -7.81
N TRP A 70 -14.35 14.13 -8.70
CA TRP A 70 -13.41 14.32 -9.81
C TRP A 70 -11.97 14.57 -9.33
N ARG A 71 -11.78 15.22 -8.17
CA ARG A 71 -10.43 15.45 -7.61
C ARG A 71 -9.83 14.15 -7.11
N LEU A 72 -10.64 13.27 -6.53
CA LEU A 72 -10.19 11.95 -6.11
C LEU A 72 -9.77 11.10 -7.33
N ARG A 73 -10.61 11.08 -8.38
CA ARG A 73 -10.31 10.38 -9.64
C ARG A 73 -9.04 10.90 -10.30
N GLU A 74 -8.84 12.21 -10.28
CA GLU A 74 -7.63 12.84 -10.81
C GLU A 74 -6.38 12.48 -9.99
N ALA A 75 -6.47 12.52 -8.66
CA ALA A 75 -5.39 12.11 -7.78
C ALA A 75 -5.02 10.64 -7.99
N PHE A 76 -6.02 9.77 -8.13
CA PHE A 76 -5.83 8.36 -8.42
C PHE A 76 -5.08 8.16 -9.74
N ARG A 77 -5.56 8.82 -10.81
CA ARG A 77 -4.92 8.76 -12.14
C ARG A 77 -3.48 9.27 -12.14
N GLN A 78 -3.15 10.26 -11.31
CA GLN A 78 -1.78 10.77 -11.18
C GLN A 78 -0.88 9.82 -10.37
N THR A 79 -1.47 9.00 -9.52
CA THR A 79 -0.75 8.07 -8.63
C THR A 79 -0.48 6.72 -9.30
N ASP A 80 -1.46 6.21 -10.05
CA ASP A 80 -1.39 4.98 -10.85
C ASP A 80 -0.48 5.19 -12.07
N LYS A 81 0.83 4.90 -11.91
CA LYS A 81 1.86 5.23 -12.92
C LYS A 81 1.98 4.17 -13.98
N ASP A 82 1.68 2.92 -13.65
CA ASP A 82 1.70 1.80 -14.59
C ASP A 82 0.33 1.53 -15.25
N ALA A 83 -0.69 2.31 -14.88
CA ALA A 83 -2.04 2.31 -15.44
C ALA A 83 -2.75 0.96 -15.27
N ASP A 84 -2.43 0.22 -14.21
CA ASP A 84 -3.02 -1.08 -13.90
C ASP A 84 -4.35 -0.96 -13.11
N LYS A 85 -4.78 0.28 -12.83
CA LYS A 85 -5.96 0.65 -12.03
C LYS A 85 -5.84 0.23 -10.56
N ARG A 86 -4.63 0.08 -10.06
CA ARG A 86 -4.31 -0.21 -8.68
C ARG A 86 -3.23 0.77 -8.25
N VAL A 87 -3.20 1.05 -6.95
CA VAL A 87 -2.14 1.84 -6.36
C VAL A 87 -1.45 0.96 -5.32
N GLY A 88 -0.23 0.53 -5.64
CA GLY A 88 0.61 -0.20 -4.72
C GLY A 88 1.24 0.72 -3.67
N PHE A 89 1.81 0.14 -2.60
CA PHE A 89 2.47 0.92 -1.55
C PHE A 89 3.60 1.82 -2.09
N ARG A 90 4.35 1.37 -3.11
CA ARG A 90 5.42 2.17 -3.73
C ARG A 90 4.89 3.47 -4.31
N GLU A 91 3.84 3.38 -5.12
CA GLU A 91 3.23 4.54 -5.78
C GLU A 91 2.56 5.46 -4.78
N PHE A 92 1.85 4.89 -3.82
CA PHE A 92 1.25 5.64 -2.72
C PHE A 92 2.32 6.42 -1.94
N ARG A 93 3.42 5.77 -1.57
CA ARG A 93 4.54 6.41 -0.87
C ARG A 93 5.14 7.54 -1.69
N GLU A 94 5.42 7.31 -2.97
CA GLU A 94 5.96 8.35 -3.86
C GLU A 94 5.02 9.55 -3.96
N PHE A 95 3.72 9.32 -4.12
CA PHE A 95 2.70 10.37 -4.14
C PHE A 95 2.66 11.15 -2.83
N VAL A 96 2.63 10.46 -1.68
CA VAL A 96 2.57 11.09 -0.37
C VAL A 96 3.83 11.90 -0.09
N THR A 97 5.03 11.35 -0.33
CA THR A 97 6.29 12.06 -0.14
C THR A 97 6.36 13.31 -1.03
N GLN A 98 6.05 13.19 -2.32
CA GLN A 98 6.05 14.32 -3.24
C GLN A 98 5.04 15.41 -2.85
N ASN A 99 3.87 15.04 -2.34
CA ASN A 99 2.82 16.00 -2.01
C ASN A 99 2.90 16.57 -0.59
N MET A 100 3.54 15.86 0.34
CA MET A 100 3.92 16.38 1.66
C MET A 100 5.08 17.38 1.53
N GLU A 101 6.06 17.11 0.65
CA GLU A 101 7.15 18.04 0.37
C GLU A 101 6.66 19.30 -0.39
N ASN A 102 5.66 19.15 -1.26
CA ASN A 102 5.14 20.25 -2.07
C ASN A 102 3.93 20.98 -1.48
N ASN A 103 3.37 20.59 -0.32
CA ASN A 103 2.19 21.23 0.29
C ASN A 103 0.95 21.32 -0.65
N LEU A 104 0.91 20.59 -1.79
CA LEU A 104 -0.06 20.83 -2.87
C LEU A 104 -1.40 20.14 -2.66
N PHE A 105 -1.46 18.96 -2.03
CA PHE A 105 -2.72 18.24 -1.83
C PHE A 105 -3.44 18.61 -0.52
N LEU A 106 -2.71 18.97 0.53
CA LEU A 106 -3.30 19.35 1.81
C LEU A 106 -3.71 20.84 1.86
N ASN A 107 -2.97 21.74 1.21
CA ASN A 107 -3.29 23.19 1.30
C ASN A 107 -4.24 23.71 0.20
N ARG A 108 -4.54 22.96 -0.87
CA ARG A 108 -5.49 23.40 -1.92
C ARG A 108 -6.90 22.80 -1.84
N SER A 109 -7.19 21.89 -0.92
CA SER A 109 -8.51 21.23 -0.85
C SER A 109 -9.24 21.31 0.50
N ILE A 110 -8.80 22.14 1.45
CA ILE A 110 -9.56 22.40 2.70
C ILE A 110 -10.15 23.84 2.73
N TYR A 111 -9.82 24.69 1.74
CA TYR A 111 -10.41 26.01 1.58
C TYR A 111 -10.79 26.29 0.12
N VAL A 112 -11.80 25.60 -0.41
CA VAL A 112 -12.87 26.17 -1.27
C VAL A 112 -14.04 25.20 -1.25
#